data_AF-A0AAD4QRX2-F1
#
_entry.id   AF-A0AAD4QRX2-F1
#
_cell.length_a   1.000
_cell.length_b   1.000
_cell.length_c   1.000
_cell.angle_alpha   90.00
_cell.angle_beta   90.00
_cell.angle_gamma   90.00
#
_symmetry.space_group_name_H-M   'P 1'
#
loop_
_entity.id
_entity.type
_entity.pdbx_description
1 polymer ?
#
loop_
_entity_poly.entity_id
_entity_poly.type
_entity_poly.pdbx_seq_one_letter_code
_entity_poly.pdbx_strand_id
1 'polypeptide(L)'
;MSSWIPSFRRDSNYRRISQVDLPAVAQQWQDLCLASGGDVFTNQPCVQLAGIAGINALLSTGGTCDQQDNADNMIDFAKSSGITNKDALIAAAIAYRKHPRNADNVNGVTPSTPYCTKAPRNQELVGVANEQLPGVDPGLYGGPNVPIVAFGGDGTCPAGKTPDVSTCSCV
;
A
#
# COMPACT_ATOMS: atom_id res chain seq x y z
N MET A 1 12.49 41.71 -32.28
CA MET A 1 13.37 41.35 -31.15
C MET A 1 12.68 40.24 -30.38
N SER A 2 13.15 39.00 -30.56
CA SER A 2 12.54 37.79 -30.00
C SER A 2 12.66 37.76 -28.48
N SER A 3 11.52 37.57 -27.80
CA SER A 3 11.45 37.29 -26.38
C SER A 3 11.91 35.86 -26.11
N TRP A 4 13.04 35.71 -25.42
CA TRP A 4 13.49 34.45 -24.83
C TRP A 4 12.82 34.31 -23.47
N ILE A 5 11.81 33.45 -23.35
CA ILE A 5 11.27 33.02 -22.06
C ILE A 5 12.01 31.72 -21.71
N PRO A 6 12.80 31.66 -20.62
CA PRO A 6 13.38 30.41 -20.17
C PRO A 6 12.25 29.48 -19.71
N SER A 7 12.10 28.34 -20.38
CA SER A 7 11.31 27.22 -19.88
C SER A 7 11.96 26.72 -18.59
N PHE A 8 11.39 27.10 -17.45
CA PHE A 8 11.68 26.43 -16.18
C PHE A 8 11.04 25.05 -16.23
N ARG A 9 11.78 24.05 -16.73
CA ARG A 9 11.58 22.68 -16.26
C ARG A 9 11.98 22.69 -14.79
N ARG A 10 10.98 22.58 -13.89
CA ARG A 10 11.24 22.14 -12.53
C ARG A 10 11.70 20.70 -12.63
N ASP A 11 13.01 20.49 -12.63
CA ASP A 11 13.56 19.20 -12.26
C ASP A 11 13.21 19.00 -10.78
N SER A 12 12.09 18.32 -10.56
CA SER A 12 11.74 17.80 -9.25
C SER A 12 12.86 16.85 -8.83
N ASN A 13 13.69 17.26 -7.86
CA ASN A 13 14.64 16.37 -7.18
C ASN A 13 13.95 15.19 -6.46
N TYR A 14 12.61 15.17 -6.43
CA TYR A 14 11.82 14.01 -6.07
C TYR A 14 11.41 13.29 -7.36
N ARG A 15 12.23 12.34 -7.83
CA ARG A 15 11.75 11.32 -8.76
C ARG A 15 10.89 10.34 -7.96
N ARG A 16 9.56 10.50 -8.03
CA ARG A 16 8.63 9.47 -7.57
C ARG A 16 8.80 8.25 -8.46
N ILE A 17 8.86 7.05 -7.87
CA ILE A 17 8.52 5.86 -8.66
C ILE A 17 6.99 5.90 -8.77
N SER A 18 6.48 6.44 -9.87
CA SER A 18 5.04 6.56 -10.09
C SER A 18 4.43 5.17 -10.25
N GLN A 19 3.72 4.67 -9.25
CA GLN A 19 2.82 3.53 -9.43
C GLN A 19 1.61 3.95 -10.26
N VAL A 20 1.73 3.80 -11.58
CA VAL A 20 0.68 4.14 -12.56
C VAL A 20 -0.52 3.19 -12.51
N ASP A 21 -0.39 2.08 -11.79
CA ASP A 21 -1.36 1.01 -11.64
C ASP A 21 -2.32 1.20 -10.46
N LEU A 22 -2.08 2.17 -9.57
CA LEU A 22 -2.99 2.47 -8.45
C LEU A 22 -4.45 2.70 -8.86
N PRO A 23 -4.77 3.43 -9.94
CA PRO A 23 -6.15 3.55 -10.41
C PRO A 23 -6.77 2.20 -10.78
N ALA A 24 -5.99 1.28 -11.36
CA ALA A 24 -6.46 -0.06 -11.72
C ALA A 24 -6.71 -0.93 -10.48
N VAL A 25 -5.88 -0.81 -9.43
CA VAL A 25 -6.09 -1.48 -8.14
C VAL A 25 -7.41 -1.04 -7.51
N ALA A 26 -7.66 0.28 -7.47
CA ALA A 26 -8.92 0.81 -6.95
C ALA A 26 -10.13 0.37 -7.79
N GLN A 27 -10.02 0.44 -9.12
CA GLN A 27 -11.10 0.05 -10.03
C GLN A 27 -11.46 -1.43 -9.87
N GLN A 28 -10.45 -2.32 -9.75
CA GLN A 28 -10.68 -3.75 -9.57
C GLN A 28 -11.51 -4.04 -8.31
N TRP A 29 -11.20 -3.40 -7.18
CA TRP A 29 -12.01 -3.55 -5.96
C TRP A 29 -13.42 -2.99 -6.15
N GLN A 30 -13.52 -1.79 -6.73
CA GLN A 30 -14.80 -1.12 -6.93
C GLN A 30 -15.75 -1.96 -7.80
N ASP A 31 -15.25 -2.52 -8.90
CA ASP A 31 -16.05 -3.37 -9.80
C ASP A 31 -16.58 -4.61 -9.08
N LEU A 32 -15.71 -5.30 -8.31
CA LEU A 32 -16.11 -6.45 -7.52
C LEU A 32 -17.13 -6.08 -6.44
N CYS A 33 -16.96 -4.94 -5.79
CA CYS A 33 -17.85 -4.46 -4.74
C CYS A 33 -19.24 -4.07 -5.29
N LEU A 34 -19.30 -3.43 -6.45
CA LEU A 34 -20.57 -3.14 -7.12
C LEU A 34 -21.28 -4.44 -7.53
N ALA A 35 -20.56 -5.39 -8.11
CA ALA A 35 -21.10 -6.69 -8.51
C ALA A 35 -21.58 -7.54 -7.32
N SER A 36 -21.08 -7.26 -6.11
CA SER A 36 -21.45 -8.00 -4.90
C SER A 36 -22.81 -7.62 -4.32
N GLY A 37 -23.45 -6.55 -4.83
CA GLY A 37 -24.58 -5.89 -4.18
C GLY A 37 -24.17 -4.86 -3.11
N GLY A 38 -22.90 -4.50 -3.03
CA GLY A 38 -22.32 -3.64 -1.99
C GLY A 38 -22.85 -2.21 -1.92
N ASP A 39 -23.25 -1.66 -3.06
CA ASP A 39 -23.70 -0.27 -3.20
C ASP A 39 -25.22 -0.11 -2.99
N VAL A 40 -25.95 -1.22 -2.82
CA VAL A 40 -27.42 -1.20 -2.76
C VAL A 40 -27.94 -0.93 -1.34
N PHE A 41 -27.07 -0.97 -0.31
CA PHE A 41 -27.51 -0.97 1.10
C PHE A 41 -26.73 -0.07 2.09
N THR A 42 -25.61 0.57 1.74
CA THR A 42 -24.79 1.34 2.73
C THR A 42 -24.03 2.54 2.16
N ASN A 43 -23.51 3.41 3.05
CA ASN A 43 -22.78 4.68 2.86
C ASN A 43 -21.53 4.63 1.92
N GLN A 44 -21.67 4.17 0.68
CA GLN A 44 -20.64 4.10 -0.37
C GLN A 44 -19.34 3.34 0.00
N PRO A 45 -19.40 2.11 0.56
CA PRO A 45 -18.22 1.35 0.94
C PRO A 45 -17.29 1.04 -0.24
N CYS A 46 -17.84 0.86 -1.45
CA CYS A 46 -17.06 0.58 -2.65
C CYS A 46 -16.10 1.73 -3.00
N VAL A 47 -16.55 2.98 -2.85
CA VAL A 47 -15.74 4.17 -3.12
C VAL A 47 -14.78 4.46 -1.96
N GLN A 48 -15.24 4.30 -0.71
CA GLN A 48 -14.43 4.58 0.46
C GLN A 48 -13.24 3.62 0.58
N LEU A 49 -13.46 2.31 0.45
CA LEU A 49 -12.43 1.30 0.64
C LEU A 49 -11.42 1.23 -0.51
N ALA A 50 -11.86 1.38 -1.76
CA ALA A 50 -10.96 1.42 -2.92
C ALA A 50 -10.29 2.76 -3.11
N GLY A 51 -11.09 3.83 -3.13
CA GLY A 51 -10.66 5.16 -3.51
C GLY A 51 -9.94 5.86 -2.37
N ILE A 52 -10.71 6.41 -1.44
CA ILE A 52 -10.17 7.33 -0.43
C ILE A 52 -9.21 6.58 0.52
N ALA A 53 -9.69 5.56 1.22
CA ALA A 53 -8.85 4.82 2.16
C ALA A 53 -7.79 3.98 1.41
N GLY A 54 -8.21 3.28 0.35
CA GLY A 54 -7.37 2.38 -0.42
C GLY A 54 -6.16 3.05 -1.06
N ILE A 55 -6.39 4.12 -1.84
CA ILE A 55 -5.30 4.85 -2.49
C ILE A 55 -4.44 5.56 -1.45
N ASN A 56 -5.02 6.24 -0.47
CA ASN A 56 -4.24 6.98 0.54
C ASN A 56 -3.27 6.08 1.30
N ALA A 57 -3.68 4.85 1.63
CA ALA A 57 -2.84 3.87 2.30
C ALA A 57 -1.69 3.33 1.43
N LEU A 58 -1.83 3.36 0.10
CA LEU A 58 -0.78 2.98 -0.85
C LEU A 58 0.19 4.12 -1.18
N LEU A 59 -0.12 5.36 -0.78
CA LEU A 59 0.80 6.49 -0.94
C LEU A 59 2.01 6.35 -0.02
N SER A 60 3.13 6.97 -0.43
CA SER A 60 4.36 7.07 0.35
C SER A 60 4.13 7.77 1.70
N THR A 61 3.14 8.66 1.77
CA THR A 61 2.73 9.37 2.99
C THR A 61 1.79 8.57 3.88
N GLY A 62 1.27 7.42 3.44
CA GLY A 62 0.39 6.59 4.27
C GLY A 62 1.09 6.12 5.55
N GLY A 63 0.34 5.91 6.63
CA GLY A 63 0.86 5.30 7.85
C GLY A 63 1.36 3.87 7.61
N THR A 64 2.26 3.39 8.48
CA THR A 64 2.87 2.05 8.34
C THR A 64 1.83 0.92 8.29
N CYS A 65 0.73 1.06 9.03
CA CYS A 65 -0.32 0.03 9.12
C CYS A 65 -1.58 0.32 8.30
N ASP A 66 -1.71 1.48 7.66
CA ASP A 66 -2.94 1.91 6.97
C ASP A 66 -3.37 0.91 5.88
N GLN A 67 -2.41 0.36 5.13
CA GLN A 67 -2.71 -0.63 4.08
C GLN A 67 -3.24 -1.93 4.65
N GLN A 68 -2.71 -2.38 5.80
CA GLN A 68 -3.22 -3.58 6.46
C GLN A 68 -4.61 -3.34 7.05
N ASP A 69 -4.80 -2.22 7.73
CA ASP A 69 -6.08 -1.87 8.33
C ASP A 69 -7.17 -1.70 7.26
N ASN A 70 -6.83 -1.15 6.10
CA ASN A 70 -7.77 -1.07 4.98
C ASN A 70 -8.06 -2.45 4.35
N ALA A 71 -7.05 -3.32 4.22
CA ALA A 71 -7.27 -4.70 3.76
C ALA A 71 -8.16 -5.50 4.74
N ASP A 72 -8.01 -5.28 6.05
CA ASP A 72 -8.90 -5.84 7.07
C ASP A 72 -10.34 -5.32 6.89
N ASN A 73 -10.53 -4.02 6.65
CA ASN A 73 -11.85 -3.45 6.41
C ASN A 73 -12.49 -3.98 5.10
N MET A 74 -11.68 -4.19 4.07
CA MET A 74 -12.10 -4.85 2.82
C MET A 74 -12.62 -6.27 3.07
N ILE A 75 -11.93 -7.07 3.89
CA ILE A 75 -12.36 -8.43 4.22
C ILE A 75 -13.61 -8.43 5.10
N ASP A 76 -13.71 -7.51 6.06
CA ASP A 76 -14.92 -7.37 6.89
C ASP A 76 -16.13 -7.02 6.02
N PHE A 77 -15.96 -6.11 5.07
CA PHE A 77 -16.99 -5.81 4.08
C PHE A 77 -17.37 -7.07 3.30
N ALA A 78 -16.40 -7.82 2.78
CA ALA A 78 -16.65 -9.06 2.03
C ALA A 78 -17.42 -10.11 2.86
N LYS A 79 -17.26 -10.11 4.19
CA LYS A 79 -17.94 -11.00 5.13
C LYS A 79 -19.32 -10.52 5.56
N SER A 80 -19.72 -9.30 5.21
CA SER A 80 -21.02 -8.74 5.60
C SER A 80 -22.19 -9.46 4.93
N SER A 81 -23.37 -9.37 5.57
CA SER A 81 -24.60 -9.98 5.04
C SER A 81 -25.01 -9.35 3.72
N GLY A 82 -25.42 -10.16 2.75
CA GLY A 82 -25.90 -9.69 1.44
C GLY A 82 -24.83 -9.59 0.36
N ILE A 83 -23.56 -9.82 0.72
CA ILE A 83 -22.46 -9.89 -0.25
C ILE A 83 -22.45 -11.24 -0.96
N THR A 84 -22.62 -11.22 -2.27
CA THR A 84 -22.80 -12.43 -3.09
C THR A 84 -21.51 -13.05 -3.62
N ASN A 85 -20.41 -12.27 -3.73
CA ASN A 85 -19.14 -12.69 -4.31
C ASN A 85 -17.96 -12.61 -3.30
N LYS A 86 -18.24 -12.93 -2.04
CA LYS A 86 -17.32 -12.82 -0.91
C LYS A 86 -15.89 -13.30 -1.21
N ASP A 87 -15.72 -14.48 -1.80
CA ASP A 87 -14.40 -15.06 -2.02
C ASP A 87 -13.56 -14.22 -3.00
N ALA A 88 -14.19 -13.63 -4.02
CA ALA A 88 -13.52 -12.74 -4.97
C ALA A 88 -13.07 -11.43 -4.28
N LEU A 89 -13.90 -10.88 -3.40
CA LEU A 89 -13.55 -9.71 -2.60
C LEU A 89 -12.41 -10.03 -1.61
N ILE A 90 -12.46 -11.15 -0.90
CA ILE A 90 -11.36 -11.55 -0.01
C ILE A 90 -10.05 -11.72 -0.79
N ALA A 91 -10.10 -12.37 -1.96
CA ALA A 91 -8.92 -12.50 -2.82
C ALA A 91 -8.37 -11.13 -3.26
N ALA A 92 -9.25 -10.18 -3.62
CA ALA A 92 -8.85 -8.83 -3.97
C ALA A 92 -8.24 -8.07 -2.78
N ALA A 93 -8.75 -8.25 -1.56
CA ALA A 93 -8.19 -7.64 -0.36
C ALA A 93 -6.78 -8.17 -0.02
N ILE A 94 -6.56 -9.48 -0.21
CA ILE A 94 -5.24 -10.10 -0.06
C ILE A 94 -4.27 -9.55 -1.12
N ALA A 95 -4.71 -9.43 -2.38
CA ALA A 95 -3.92 -8.83 -3.45
C ALA A 95 -3.57 -7.36 -3.13
N TYR A 96 -4.55 -6.59 -2.65
CA TYR A 96 -4.35 -5.23 -2.18
C TYR A 96 -3.34 -5.14 -1.02
N ARG A 97 -3.39 -6.07 -0.04
CA ARG A 97 -2.42 -6.12 1.07
C ARG A 97 -0.99 -6.37 0.58
N LYS A 98 -0.83 -7.18 -0.47
CA LYS A 98 0.46 -7.50 -1.10
C LYS A 98 0.97 -6.41 -2.02
N HIS A 99 0.09 -5.57 -2.55
CA HIS A 99 0.47 -4.54 -3.50
C HIS A 99 1.59 -3.66 -2.93
N PRO A 100 2.68 -3.39 -3.69
CA PRO A 100 3.72 -2.49 -3.21
C PRO A 100 3.16 -1.11 -2.91
N ARG A 101 3.75 -0.42 -1.95
CA ARG A 101 3.42 0.97 -1.68
C ARG A 101 4.31 1.90 -2.50
N ASN A 102 3.81 3.10 -2.78
CA ASN A 102 4.63 4.14 -3.36
C ASN A 102 5.82 4.46 -2.45
N ALA A 103 6.98 4.69 -3.06
CA ALA A 103 8.19 5.12 -2.39
C ALA A 103 8.71 6.40 -3.06
N ASP A 104 9.05 7.39 -2.24
CA ASP A 104 9.63 8.65 -2.70
C ASP A 104 11.15 8.62 -2.56
N ASN A 105 11.84 9.26 -3.49
CA ASN A 105 13.27 9.54 -3.32
C ASN A 105 13.46 10.62 -2.25
N VAL A 106 14.09 10.26 -1.14
CA VAL A 106 14.45 11.15 -0.04
C VAL A 106 15.96 11.34 -0.07
N ASN A 107 16.41 12.54 -0.47
CA ASN A 107 17.83 12.92 -0.51
C ASN A 107 18.74 11.94 -1.28
N GLY A 108 18.27 11.44 -2.43
CA GLY A 108 19.05 10.55 -3.30
C GLY A 108 18.83 9.06 -3.03
N VAL A 109 18.10 8.69 -1.98
CA VAL A 109 17.77 7.30 -1.65
C VAL A 109 16.27 7.10 -1.77
N THR A 110 15.84 6.01 -2.38
CA THR A 110 14.44 5.59 -2.37
C THR A 110 14.32 4.39 -1.41
N PRO A 111 13.96 4.58 -0.13
CA PRO A 111 13.92 3.49 0.83
C PRO A 111 12.76 2.53 0.53
N SER A 112 12.90 1.30 1.00
CA SER A 112 11.79 0.35 1.14
C SER A 112 10.71 0.91 2.06
N THR A 113 9.47 0.46 1.88
CA THR A 113 8.36 0.86 2.76
C THR A 113 8.33 0.00 4.02
N PRO A 114 8.21 0.58 5.23
CA PRO A 114 8.14 -0.18 6.47
C PRO A 114 6.93 -1.12 6.51
N TYR A 115 7.11 -2.28 7.14
CA TYR A 115 6.06 -3.25 7.38
C TYR A 115 5.24 -2.90 8.62
N CYS A 116 3.94 -3.12 8.54
CA CYS A 116 3.08 -3.15 9.72
C CYS A 116 3.45 -4.34 10.62
N THR A 117 3.69 -4.07 11.91
CA THR A 117 4.01 -5.08 12.95
C THR A 117 2.79 -5.46 13.79
N LYS A 118 1.67 -4.76 13.63
CA LYS A 118 0.39 -5.09 14.25
C LYS A 118 -0.15 -6.39 13.66
N ALA A 119 -0.73 -7.25 14.50
CA ALA A 119 -1.43 -8.44 14.03
C ALA A 119 -2.70 -8.04 13.23
N PRO A 120 -2.98 -8.69 12.09
CA PRO A 120 -4.21 -8.43 11.33
C PRO A 120 -5.43 -8.90 12.12
N ARG A 121 -6.57 -8.23 11.89
CA ARG A 121 -7.86 -8.62 12.49
C ARG A 121 -8.42 -9.88 11.82
N ASN A 122 -8.25 -10.00 10.51
CA ASN A 122 -8.72 -11.11 9.71
C ASN A 122 -7.64 -12.16 9.49
N GLN A 123 -8.01 -13.43 9.68
CA GLN A 123 -7.08 -14.56 9.59
C GLN A 123 -6.48 -14.69 8.18
N GLU A 124 -7.25 -14.32 7.15
CA GLU A 124 -6.84 -14.33 5.76
C GLU A 124 -5.62 -13.43 5.44
N LEU A 125 -5.28 -12.50 6.34
CA LEU A 125 -4.09 -11.64 6.22
C LEU A 125 -2.90 -12.10 7.08
N VAL A 126 -3.03 -13.18 7.85
CA VAL A 126 -1.92 -13.70 8.65
C VAL A 126 -0.78 -14.14 7.73
N GLY A 127 0.41 -13.56 7.92
CA GLY A 127 1.57 -13.78 7.07
C GLY A 127 1.53 -13.03 5.73
N VAL A 128 0.52 -12.20 5.48
CA VAL A 128 0.43 -11.38 4.28
C VAL A 128 1.01 -10.00 4.57
N ALA A 129 2.03 -9.63 3.80
CA ALA A 129 2.66 -8.32 3.86
C ALA A 129 2.76 -7.72 2.46
N ASN A 130 2.97 -6.39 2.40
CA ASN A 130 3.15 -5.69 1.15
C ASN A 130 4.50 -6.07 0.55
N GLU A 131 4.52 -6.19 -0.76
CA GLU A 131 5.77 -6.29 -1.49
C GLU A 131 6.50 -4.94 -1.45
N GLN A 132 7.78 -4.98 -1.80
CA GLN A 132 8.58 -3.77 -1.95
C GLN A 132 8.58 -3.35 -3.42
N LEU A 133 8.48 -2.04 -3.65
CA LEU A 133 8.44 -1.50 -5.00
C LEU A 133 9.79 -1.75 -5.71
N PRO A 134 9.82 -2.21 -6.97
CA PRO A 134 11.08 -2.43 -7.67
C PRO A 134 11.93 -1.15 -7.72
N GLY A 135 13.21 -1.27 -7.36
CA GLY A 135 14.17 -0.16 -7.38
C GLY A 135 14.30 0.63 -6.08
N VAL A 136 13.59 0.22 -5.01
CA VAL A 136 13.89 0.69 -3.65
C VAL A 136 15.21 0.11 -3.14
N ASP A 137 15.82 0.78 -2.17
CA ASP A 137 16.94 0.28 -1.39
C ASP A 137 16.42 -0.74 -0.36
N PRO A 138 16.80 -2.04 -0.44
CA PRO A 138 16.36 -3.06 0.51
C PRO A 138 17.08 -2.97 1.88
N GLY A 139 18.14 -2.16 1.99
CA GLY A 139 18.85 -1.93 3.25
C GLY A 139 18.27 -0.81 4.11
N LEU A 140 17.36 0.00 3.55
CA LEU A 140 16.80 1.18 4.19
C LEU A 140 15.27 1.16 4.10
N TYR A 141 14.59 1.43 5.21
CA TYR A 141 13.13 1.44 5.30
C TYR A 141 12.63 2.77 5.82
N GLY A 142 11.65 3.38 5.18
CA GLY A 142 11.08 4.66 5.63
C GLY A 142 10.18 5.32 4.60
N GLY A 143 9.90 6.60 4.79
CA GLY A 143 9.12 7.42 3.87
C GLY A 143 8.95 8.85 4.37
N PRO A 144 8.18 9.70 3.66
CA PRO A 144 7.94 11.08 4.07
C PRO A 144 7.46 11.25 5.53
N ASN A 145 6.65 10.31 6.03
CA ASN A 145 6.08 10.34 7.38
C ASN A 145 6.69 9.31 8.33
N VAL A 146 7.73 8.58 7.90
CA VAL A 146 8.38 7.53 8.72
C VAL A 146 9.90 7.70 8.63
N PRO A 147 10.61 7.89 9.76
CA PRO A 147 12.06 8.00 9.77
C PRO A 147 12.72 6.84 9.01
N ILE A 148 13.79 7.13 8.28
CA ILE A 148 14.56 6.09 7.61
C ILE A 148 15.33 5.30 8.68
N VAL A 149 15.17 3.98 8.66
CA VAL A 149 15.87 3.02 9.51
C VAL A 149 16.61 2.01 8.64
N ALA A 150 17.74 1.49 9.13
CA ALA A 150 18.45 0.40 8.46
C ALA A 150 17.73 -0.93 8.69
N PHE A 151 17.87 -1.85 7.73
CA PHE A 151 17.44 -3.25 7.90
C PHE A 151 17.96 -3.83 9.22
N GLY A 152 17.08 -4.50 9.96
CA GLY A 152 17.33 -4.97 11.33
C GLY A 152 16.60 -4.17 12.40
N GLY A 153 16.10 -2.97 12.06
CA GLY A 153 15.24 -2.18 12.92
C GLY A 153 13.78 -2.63 12.96
N ASP A 154 12.98 -1.99 13.81
CA ASP A 154 11.54 -2.23 13.88
C ASP A 154 10.88 -1.91 12.53
N GLY A 155 9.98 -2.80 12.09
CA GLY A 155 9.24 -2.63 10.83
C GLY A 155 10.06 -2.91 9.56
N THR A 156 11.29 -3.43 9.66
CA THR A 156 12.06 -3.86 8.47
C THR A 156 11.78 -5.31 8.07
N CYS A 157 11.02 -6.06 8.88
CA CYS A 157 10.48 -7.37 8.53
C CYS A 157 8.97 -7.44 8.74
N PRO A 158 8.25 -8.26 7.96
CA PRO A 158 6.84 -8.53 8.19
C PRO A 158 6.53 -9.00 9.62
N ALA A 159 5.31 -8.73 10.09
CA ALA A 159 4.85 -9.25 11.37
C ALA A 159 5.04 -10.78 11.46
N GLY A 160 5.59 -11.24 12.59
CA GLY A 160 5.90 -12.66 12.80
C GLY A 160 7.22 -13.14 12.17
N LYS A 161 8.01 -12.24 11.57
CA LYS A 161 9.36 -12.51 11.08
C LYS A 161 10.41 -11.77 11.89
N THR A 162 11.60 -12.33 11.97
CA THR A 162 12.76 -11.70 12.64
C THR A 162 13.83 -11.36 11.60
N PRO A 163 14.42 -10.16 11.62
CA PRO A 163 15.53 -9.84 10.73
C PRO A 163 16.78 -10.63 11.10
N ASP A 164 17.33 -11.33 10.12
CA ASP A 164 18.68 -11.87 10.14
C ASP A 164 19.60 -10.92 9.36
N VAL A 165 20.30 -10.07 10.09
CA VAL A 165 21.24 -9.09 9.52
C VAL A 165 22.49 -9.72 8.91
N SER A 166 22.77 -11.00 9.20
CA SER A 166 23.91 -11.71 8.61
C SER A 166 23.60 -12.21 7.19
N THR A 167 22.32 -12.50 6.93
CA THR A 167 21.84 -12.96 5.62
C THR A 167 21.02 -11.91 4.88
N CYS A 168 20.80 -10.74 5.50
CA CYS A 168 19.91 -9.67 5.01
C CYS A 168 18.51 -10.20 4.66
N SER A 169 17.96 -11.07 5.51
CA SER A 169 16.69 -11.76 5.26
C SER A 169 15.78 -11.76 6.48
N CYS A 170 14.48 -11.95 6.27
CA CYS A 170 13.50 -12.10 7.34
C CYS A 170 13.17 -13.59 7.52
N VAL A 171 13.45 -14.15 8.70
CA VAL A 171 13.22 -15.57 9.03
C VAL A 171 11.95 -15.79 9.83
#